data_AF-A0A2M6YMS0-F1
#
_entry.id   AF-A0A2M6YMS0-F1
#
_cell.length_a   1.000
_cell.length_b   1.000
_cell.length_c   1.000
_cell.angle_alpha   90.00
_cell.angle_beta   90.00
_cell.angle_gamma   90.00
#
_symmetry.space_group_name_H-M   'P 1'
#
loop_
_entity.id
_entity.type
_entity.pdbx_description
1 polymer ?
#
loop_
_entity_poly.entity_id
_entity_poly.type
_entity_poly.pdbx_seq_one_letter_code
_entity_poly.pdbx_strand_id
1 'polypeptide(L)' 'MPALPGKNAHETKLFTLNRSKLDARMSVRKIRILLGDGSEVVRIGLREVLSRQDGLEVLGDTGDGRNLIS' A
#
# COMPACT_ATOMS: atom_id res chain seq x y z
N MET A 1 -24.39 -35.18 -27.51
CA MET A 1 -23.56 -34.31 -26.65
C MET A 1 -24.44 -33.16 -26.18
N PRO A 2 -24.64 -32.91 -24.87
CA PRO A 2 -25.40 -31.73 -24.44
C PRO A 2 -24.53 -30.47 -24.60
N ALA A 3 -25.14 -29.40 -25.11
CA ALA A 3 -24.48 -28.12 -25.33
C ALA A 3 -24.11 -27.46 -23.99
N LEU A 4 -22.91 -26.85 -23.94
CA LEU A 4 -22.47 -26.05 -22.79
C LEU A 4 -23.33 -24.77 -22.66
N PRO A 5 -23.71 -24.35 -21.44
CA PRO A 5 -24.52 -23.16 -21.24
C PRO A 5 -23.75 -21.91 -21.68
N GLY A 6 -24.39 -21.09 -22.52
CA GLY A 6 -23.87 -19.81 -22.99
C GLY A 6 -23.61 -18.86 -21.83
N LYS A 7 -22.37 -18.35 -21.76
CA LYS A 7 -21.97 -17.29 -20.82
C LYS A 7 -22.62 -15.98 -21.25
N ASN A 8 -23.63 -15.53 -20.52
CA ASN A 8 -24.35 -14.29 -20.82
C ASN A 8 -23.46 -13.08 -20.47
N ALA A 9 -23.33 -12.13 -21.40
CA ALA A 9 -22.46 -10.95 -21.30
C ALA A 9 -22.68 -10.07 -20.06
N HIS A 10 -23.85 -10.17 -19.41
CA HIS A 10 -24.17 -9.48 -18.16
C HIS A 10 -23.35 -10.00 -16.96
N GLU A 11 -23.07 -11.30 -16.93
CA GLU A 11 -22.35 -11.95 -15.84
C GLU A 11 -20.85 -11.64 -15.90
N THR A 12 -20.30 -11.57 -17.11
CA THR A 12 -18.91 -11.17 -17.38
C THR A 12 -18.63 -9.74 -16.92
N LYS A 13 -19.58 -8.81 -17.10
CA LYS A 13 -19.42 -7.42 -16.68
C LYS A 13 -19.37 -7.28 -15.15
N LEU A 14 -20.21 -8.02 -14.42
CA LEU A 14 -20.19 -8.02 -12.96
C LEU A 14 -18.87 -8.58 -12.40
N PHE A 15 -18.35 -9.66 -13.00
CA PHE A 15 -17.09 -10.27 -12.57
C PHE A 15 -15.89 -9.34 -12.78
N THR A 16 -15.83 -8.65 -13.93
CA THR A 16 -14.75 -7.70 -14.24
C THR A 16 -14.82 -6.42 -13.39
N LEU A 17 -16.03 -5.93 -13.08
CA LEU A 17 -16.22 -4.75 -12.23
C LEU A 17 -15.82 -5.03 -10.77
N ASN A 18 -16.15 -6.23 -10.27
CA ASN A 18 -15.74 -6.63 -8.92
C ASN A 18 -14.23 -6.84 -8.82
N ARG A 19 -13.59 -7.36 -9.87
CA ARG A 19 -12.14 -7.53 -9.91
C ARG A 19 -11.40 -6.20 -9.96
N SER A 20 -11.82 -5.26 -10.80
CA SER A 20 -11.22 -3.91 -10.85
C SER A 20 -11.42 -3.13 -9.55
N LYS A 21 -12.57 -3.25 -8.87
CA LYS A 21 -12.75 -2.70 -7.51
C LYS A 21 -11.88 -3.41 -6.47
N LEU A 22 -11.70 -4.73 -6.58
CA LEU A 22 -10.82 -5.48 -5.69
C LEU A 22 -9.37 -5.09 -5.91
N ASP A 23 -8.91 -4.97 -7.16
CA ASP A 23 -7.58 -4.53 -7.54
C ASP A 23 -7.34 -3.06 -7.14
N ALA A 24 -8.35 -2.19 -7.23
CA ALA A 24 -8.29 -0.83 -6.71
C ALA A 24 -8.21 -0.78 -5.17
N ARG A 25 -8.92 -1.68 -4.48
CA ARG A 25 -8.81 -1.85 -3.01
C ARG A 25 -7.50 -2.51 -2.59
N MET A 26 -6.92 -3.31 -3.47
CA MET A 26 -5.62 -3.99 -3.35
C MET A 26 -4.49 -3.15 -3.95
N SER A 27 -4.75 -1.92 -4.43
CA SER A 27 -3.70 -0.93 -4.62
C SER A 27 -3.02 -0.81 -3.27
N VAL A 28 -1.79 -1.34 -3.22
CA VAL A 28 -1.13 -1.74 -1.99
C VAL A 28 -1.11 -0.53 -1.07
N ARG A 29 -1.95 -0.53 -0.03
CA ARG A 29 -1.97 0.58 0.92
C ARG A 29 -0.60 0.65 1.55
N LYS A 30 0.17 1.68 1.19
CA LYS A 30 1.48 1.89 1.78
C LYS A 30 1.32 2.09 3.28
N ILE A 31 2.11 1.34 4.04
CA ILE A 31 2.27 1.53 5.48
C ILE A 31 3.09 2.81 5.65
N ARG A 32 2.49 3.78 6.33
CA ARG A 32 3.09 5.11 6.55
C ARG A 32 3.88 5.10 7.85
N ILE A 33 5.13 5.51 7.79
CA ILE A 33 6.12 5.42 8.86
C ILE A 33 6.61 6.82 9.22
N LEU A 34 6.76 7.06 10.52
CA LEU A 34 7.35 8.26 11.11
C LEU A 34 8.56 7.84 11.93
N LEU A 35 9.71 8.50 11.74
CA LEU A 35 10.96 8.16 12.40
C LEU A 35 11.21 9.08 13.60
N GLY A 36 11.39 8.51 14.80
CA GLY A 36 11.73 9.26 16.01
C GLY A 36 12.98 8.69 16.65
N ASP A 37 14.14 9.27 16.36
CA ASP A 37 15.40 8.87 16.95
C ASP A 37 16.30 10.10 17.14
N GLY A 38 16.95 10.23 18.31
CA GLY A 38 17.82 11.38 18.60
C GLY A 38 19.04 11.47 17.69
N SER A 39 19.49 10.35 17.12
CA SER A 39 20.63 10.28 16.21
C SER A 39 20.23 10.51 14.76
N GLU A 40 20.74 11.57 14.16
CA GLU A 40 20.51 11.87 12.73
C GLU A 40 21.00 10.76 11.80
N VAL A 41 22.15 10.17 12.11
CA VAL A 41 22.73 9.07 11.33
C VAL A 41 21.77 7.87 11.27
N VAL A 42 21.10 7.56 12.38
CA VAL A 42 20.11 6.48 12.45
C VAL A 42 18.89 6.81 11.59
N ARG A 43 18.37 8.04 11.67
CA ARG A 43 17.21 8.46 10.87
C ARG A 43 17.50 8.43 9.37
N ILE A 44 18.70 8.87 8.95
CA ILE A 44 19.14 8.80 7.55
C ILE A 44 19.22 7.33 7.10
N GLY A 45 19.88 6.46 7.88
CA GLY A 45 20.00 5.05 7.55
C GLY A 45 18.66 4.34 7.45
N LEU A 46 17.77 4.58 8.41
CA LEU A 46 16.42 4.00 8.40
C LEU A 46 15.60 4.49 7.20
N ARG A 47 15.65 5.78 6.88
CA ARG A 47 14.98 6.32 5.69
C ARG A 47 15.47 5.64 4.42
N GLU A 48 16.77 5.46 4.27
CA GLU A 48 17.39 4.81 3.09
C GLU A 48 17.02 3.33 2.97
N VAL A 49 16.93 2.60 4.08
CA VAL A 49 16.52 1.19 4.06
C VAL A 49 15.02 1.06 3.76
N LEU A 50 14.18 1.87 4.40
CA LEU A 50 12.73 1.80 4.28
C LEU A 50 12.22 2.30 2.92
N SER A 51 12.91 3.26 2.29
CA SER A 51 12.55 3.78 0.96
C SER A 51 12.65 2.72 -0.14
N ARG A 52 13.46 1.67 0.08
CA ARG A 52 13.67 0.56 -0.86
C ARG A 52 12.63 -0.55 -0.71
N GLN A 53 11.75 -0.48 0.29
CA GLN A 53 10.75 -1.51 0.54
C GLN A 53 9.41 -1.11 -0.08
N ASP A 54 8.92 -1.95 -1.00
CA ASP A 54 7.60 -1.78 -1.57
C ASP A 54 6.53 -1.85 -0.48
N GLY A 55 5.56 -0.94 -0.57
CA GLY A 55 4.48 -0.86 0.41
C GLY A 55 4.84 -0.09 1.69
N LEU A 56 6.04 0.50 1.81
CA LEU A 56 6.36 1.43 2.89
C LEU A 56 6.48 2.87 2.37
N GLU A 57 6.17 3.84 3.22
CA GLU A 57 6.30 5.27 2.95
C GLU A 57 6.73 6.01 4.21
N VAL A 58 7.92 6.64 4.19
CA VAL A 58 8.37 7.49 5.31
C VAL A 58 7.81 8.89 5.12
N LEU A 59 6.96 9.34 6.04
CA LEU A 59 6.30 10.65 5.98
C LEU A 59 7.14 11.78 6.56
N GLY A 60 8.06 11.46 7.46
CA GLY A 60 8.84 12.46 8.19
C GLY A 60 9.72 11.82 9.26
N ASP A 61 10.61 12.64 9.82
CA ASP A 61 11.50 12.25 10.89
C ASP A 61 11.69 13.39 11.89
N THR A 62 11.93 13.04 13.16
CA THR A 62 12.23 13.99 14.23
C THR A 62 13.34 13.46 15.12
N GLY A 63 14.19 14.36 15.60
CA GLY A 63 15.15 14.08 16.67
C GLY A 63 14.52 14.13 18.06
N ASP A 64 13.36 14.79 18.20
CA ASP A 64 12.59 14.88 19.44
C ASP A 64 11.25 14.20 19.25
N GLY A 65 11.07 13.04 19.91
CA GLY A 65 9.87 12.22 19.81
C GLY A 65 8.58 12.95 20.20
N ARG A 66 8.67 14.09 20.90
CA ARG A 66 7.51 14.94 21.24
C ARG A 66 6.81 15.54 20.03
N ASN A 67 7.55 15.83 18.95
CA ASN A 67 6.99 16.40 17.72
C ASN A 67 6.55 15.32 16.70
N LEU A 68 6.65 14.04 17.04
CA LEU A 68 6.43 12.96 16.07
C LEU A 68 4.95 12.70 15.75
N ILE A 69 4.04 13.04 16.66
CA ILE A 69 2.62 12.61 16.61
C ILE A 69 1.63 13.78 16.56
N SER A 70 2.10 15.00 16.26
CA SER A 70 1.26 16.20 16.20
C SER A 70 0.37 16.27 14.96
#